data_AF-J9A8B3-F1
#
_entry.id   AF-J9A8B3-F1
#
_cell.length_a   1.000
_cell.length_b   1.000
_cell.length_c   1.000
_cell.angle_alpha   90.00
_cell.angle_beta   90.00
_cell.angle_gamma   90.00
#
_symmetry.space_group_name_H-M   'P 1'
#
loop_
_entity.id
_entity.type
_entity.pdbx_description
1 polymer ?
#
loop_
_entity_poly.entity_id
_entity_poly.type
_entity_poly.pdbx_seq_one_letter_code
_entity_poly.pdbx_strand_id
1 'polypeptide(L)'
;IDQANLGLGSGTRDYYLNLIKFPEHLKAYKEFQLDTLKLVLSGANISYNISQIINDINDVIAFEIEIAKFIVPEANRRNSSRLYNKRIIADLYTLLPQVFL
;
A
#
# COMPACT_ATOMS: atom_id res chain seq x y z
N ILE A 1 13.49 9.66 -5.81
CA ILE A 1 12.45 8.61 -5.84
C ILE A 1 12.66 7.76 -4.60
N ASP A 2 11.58 7.44 -3.90
CA ASP A 2 11.60 6.63 -2.68
C ASP A 2 10.43 5.64 -2.72
N GLN A 3 10.44 4.64 -1.84
CA GLN A 3 9.35 3.68 -1.71
C GLN A 3 8.03 4.37 -1.32
N ALA A 4 6.90 3.81 -1.77
CA ALA A 4 5.58 4.30 -1.43
C ALA A 4 5.22 4.08 0.04
N ASN A 5 4.24 4.84 0.53
CA ASN A 5 3.58 4.57 1.80
C ASN A 5 2.46 3.54 1.60
N LEU A 6 2.22 2.71 2.62
CA LEU A 6 1.08 1.79 2.66
C LEU A 6 -0.07 2.42 3.46
N GLY A 7 -1.30 1.96 3.22
CA GLY A 7 -2.50 2.46 3.91
C GLY A 7 -2.48 2.29 5.43
N LEU A 8 -1.83 1.23 5.94
CA LEU A 8 -1.61 1.00 7.38
C LEU A 8 -0.42 1.78 7.97
N GLY A 9 0.18 2.72 7.22
CA GLY A 9 1.19 3.64 7.69
C GLY A 9 2.58 3.49 7.05
N SER A 10 3.45 4.44 7.36
CA SER A 10 4.86 4.42 6.93
C SER A 10 5.66 3.42 7.78
N GLY A 11 6.51 2.62 7.15
CA GLY A 11 7.42 1.70 7.84
C GLY A 11 6.78 0.40 8.34
N THR A 12 5.48 0.21 8.14
CA THR A 12 4.68 -0.85 8.78
C THR A 12 4.30 -1.99 7.83
N ARG A 13 5.22 -2.38 6.92
CA ARG A 13 5.04 -3.56 6.04
C ARG A 13 4.67 -4.82 6.82
N ASP A 14 5.08 -4.92 8.08
CA ASP A 14 4.80 -6.08 8.93
C ASP A 14 3.31 -6.24 9.25
N TYR A 15 2.49 -5.19 9.23
CA TYR A 15 1.03 -5.34 9.39
C TYR A 15 0.39 -6.11 8.23
N TYR A 16 1.03 -6.10 7.06
CA TYR A 16 0.59 -6.85 5.88
C TYR A 16 1.20 -8.26 5.82
N LEU A 17 2.43 -8.41 6.33
CA LEU A 17 3.23 -9.63 6.13
C LEU A 17 3.27 -10.57 7.34
N ASN A 18 3.00 -10.07 8.56
CA ASN A 18 3.03 -10.84 9.79
C ASN A 18 1.63 -10.96 10.41
N LEU A 19 0.81 -11.80 9.79
CA LEU A 19 -0.57 -12.06 10.22
C LEU A 19 -0.66 -12.77 11.57
N ILE A 20 0.42 -13.42 12.02
CA ILE A 20 0.48 -14.04 13.36
C ILE A 20 0.57 -12.95 14.44
N LYS A 21 1.39 -11.93 14.20
CA LYS A 21 1.62 -10.85 15.16
C LYS A 21 0.54 -9.77 15.09
N PHE A 22 -0.05 -9.54 13.92
CA PHE A 22 -0.99 -8.44 13.69
C PHE A 22 -2.31 -8.85 13.01
N PRO A 23 -3.00 -9.91 13.46
CA PRO A 23 -4.20 -10.42 12.79
C PRO A 23 -5.33 -9.37 12.74
N GLU A 24 -5.51 -8.61 13.82
CA GLU A 24 -6.61 -7.65 13.94
C GLU A 24 -6.39 -6.37 13.14
N HIS A 25 -5.15 -6.01 12.80
CA HIS A 25 -4.86 -4.73 12.13
C HIS A 25 -5.34 -4.75 10.69
N LEU A 26 -5.02 -5.82 9.95
CA LEU A 26 -5.47 -5.98 8.58
C LEU A 26 -7.00 -6.13 8.50
N LYS A 27 -7.59 -6.81 9.47
CA LYS A 27 -9.05 -6.95 9.58
C LYS A 27 -9.72 -5.59 9.81
N ALA A 28 -9.31 -4.84 10.83
CA ALA A 28 -9.84 -3.52 11.12
C ALA A 28 -9.66 -2.55 9.94
N TYR A 29 -8.56 -2.67 9.19
CA TYR A 29 -8.33 -1.86 7.99
C TYR A 29 -9.33 -2.16 6.87
N LYS A 30 -9.62 -3.44 6.61
CA LYS A 30 -10.67 -3.84 5.65
C LYS A 30 -12.05 -3.34 6.09
N GLU A 31 -12.37 -3.44 7.38
CA GLU A 31 -13.62 -2.92 7.94
C GLU A 31 -13.72 -1.40 7.77
N PHE A 32 -12.66 -0.66 8.08
CA PHE A 32 -12.58 0.78 7.85
C PHE A 32 -12.78 1.16 6.38
N GLN A 33 -12.14 0.45 5.44
CA GLN A 33 -12.32 0.68 4.01
C GLN A 33 -13.77 0.44 3.59
N LEU A 34 -14.39 -0.64 4.07
CA LEU A 34 -15.79 -0.99 3.79
C LEU A 34 -16.76 0.07 4.29
N ASP A 35 -16.61 0.50 5.54
CA ASP A 35 -17.51 1.49 6.15
C ASP A 35 -17.34 2.87 5.51
N THR A 36 -16.11 3.25 5.16
CA THR A 36 -15.83 4.48 4.42
C THR A 36 -16.48 4.45 3.03
N LEU A 37 -16.35 3.35 2.29
CA LEU A 37 -16.95 3.23 0.95
C LEU A 37 -18.48 3.25 1.01
N LYS A 38 -19.10 2.56 1.96
CA LYS A 38 -20.54 2.62 2.18
C LYS A 38 -21.01 4.06 2.43
N LEU A 39 -20.29 4.80 3.27
CA LEU A 39 -20.62 6.19 3.60
C LEU A 39 -20.52 7.10 2.37
N VAL A 40 -19.41 7.01 1.62
CA VAL A 40 -19.18 7.83 0.42
C VAL A 40 -20.22 7.52 -0.67
N LEU A 41 -20.48 6.25 -0.96
CA LEU A 41 -21.42 5.86 -2.01
C LEU A 41 -22.86 6.22 -1.66
N SER A 42 -23.25 6.03 -0.39
CA SER A 42 -24.58 6.44 0.10
C SER A 42 -24.74 7.97 0.03
N GLY A 43 -23.72 8.73 0.45
CA GLY A 43 -23.72 10.19 0.36
C GLY A 43 -23.79 10.71 -1.08
N ALA A 44 -23.25 9.95 -2.04
CA ALA A 44 -23.32 10.24 -3.47
C ALA A 44 -24.62 9.72 -4.14
N ASN A 45 -25.52 9.08 -3.39
CA ASN A 45 -26.74 8.43 -3.91
C ASN A 45 -26.45 7.39 -5.01
N ILE A 46 -25.32 6.69 -4.90
CA ILE A 46 -24.90 5.61 -5.82
C ILE A 46 -25.36 4.28 -5.25
N SER A 47 -26.07 3.48 -6.04
CA SER A 47 -26.41 2.10 -5.67
C SER A 47 -25.18 1.20 -5.77
N TYR A 48 -24.99 0.31 -4.81
CA TYR A 48 -23.82 -0.58 -4.76
C TYR A 48 -24.18 -1.98 -4.26
N ASN A 49 -23.38 -2.96 -4.69
CA ASN A 49 -23.45 -4.33 -4.19
C ASN A 49 -22.36 -4.55 -3.13
N ILE A 50 -22.77 -4.92 -1.91
CA ILE A 50 -21.86 -5.12 -0.78
C ILE A 50 -20.81 -6.22 -1.07
N SER A 51 -21.20 -7.31 -1.73
CA SER A 51 -20.28 -8.40 -2.08
C SER A 51 -19.19 -7.91 -3.05
N GLN A 52 -19.59 -7.08 -4.03
CA GLN A 52 -18.62 -6.48 -4.97
C GLN A 52 -17.63 -5.57 -4.25
N ILE A 53 -18.10 -4.68 -3.37
CA ILE A 53 -17.21 -3.81 -2.59
C ILE A 53 -16.21 -4.62 -1.77
N ILE A 54 -16.66 -5.70 -1.13
CA ILE A 54 -15.77 -6.57 -0.35
C ILE A 54 -14.70 -7.21 -1.25
N ASN A 55 -15.05 -7.64 -2.46
CA ASN A 55 -14.09 -8.17 -3.42
C ASN A 55 -13.08 -7.10 -3.85
N ASP A 56 -13.55 -5.91 -4.23
CA ASP A 56 -12.69 -4.80 -4.65
C ASP A 56 -11.71 -4.39 -3.52
N ILE A 57 -12.17 -4.37 -2.28
CA ILE A 57 -11.33 -4.14 -1.10
C ILE A 57 -10.27 -5.24 -0.96
N ASN A 58 -10.63 -6.51 -1.13
CA ASN A 58 -9.67 -7.60 -1.06
C ASN A 58 -8.61 -7.50 -2.17
N ASP A 59 -8.99 -7.06 -3.37
CA ASP A 59 -8.05 -6.85 -4.48
C ASP A 59 -7.07 -5.70 -4.17
N VAL A 60 -7.55 -4.59 -3.61
CA VAL A 60 -6.69 -3.49 -3.13
C VAL A 60 -5.72 -3.99 -2.06
N ILE A 61 -6.19 -4.77 -1.09
CA ILE A 61 -5.33 -5.33 -0.04
C ILE A 61 -4.29 -6.29 -0.62
N ALA A 62 -4.66 -7.13 -1.59
CA ALA A 62 -3.72 -8.03 -2.25
C ALA A 62 -2.63 -7.23 -2.97
N PHE A 63 -3.00 -6.15 -3.66
CA PHE A 63 -2.06 -5.24 -4.30
C PHE A 63 -1.13 -4.55 -3.28
N GLU A 64 -1.65 -4.05 -2.17
CA GLU A 64 -0.84 -3.46 -1.10
C GLU A 64 0.13 -4.49 -0.46
N ILE A 65 -0.28 -5.75 -0.32
CA ILE A 65 0.59 -6.84 0.16
C ILE A 65 1.76 -7.05 -0.81
N GLU A 66 1.51 -7.02 -2.13
CA GLU A 66 2.60 -7.13 -3.11
C GLU A 66 3.57 -5.95 -3.00
N ILE A 67 3.08 -4.71 -2.86
CA ILE A 67 3.94 -3.54 -2.59
C ILE A 67 4.72 -3.73 -1.29
N ALA A 68 4.08 -4.19 -0.23
CA ALA A 68 4.70 -4.40 1.09
C ALA A 68 5.87 -5.39 1.04
N LYS A 69 5.85 -6.38 0.14
CA LYS A 69 6.98 -7.30 -0.06
C LYS A 69 8.23 -6.59 -0.56
N PHE A 70 8.08 -5.57 -1.42
CA PHE A 70 9.19 -4.80 -2.00
C PHE A 70 9.69 -3.65 -1.12
N ILE A 71 8.88 -3.19 -0.16
CA ILE A 71 9.25 -2.11 0.75
C ILE A 71 10.44 -2.50 1.63
N VAL A 72 11.48 -1.67 1.68
CA VAL A 72 12.63 -1.91 2.56
C VAL A 72 12.22 -1.60 4.01
N PRO A 73 12.45 -2.52 4.97
CA PRO A 73 12.15 -2.28 6.39
C PRO A 73 12.86 -1.02 6.92
N GLU A 74 12.20 -0.26 7.78
CA GLU A 74 12.74 1.01 8.30
C GLU A 74 14.07 0.83 9.04
N ALA A 75 14.23 -0.28 9.77
CA ALA A 75 15.50 -0.64 10.43
C ALA A 75 16.69 -0.67 9.44
N ASN A 76 16.45 -1.06 8.18
CA ASN A 76 17.46 -1.13 7.12
C ASN A 76 17.67 0.21 6.40
N ARG A 77 16.86 1.24 6.69
CA ARG A 77 16.92 2.58 6.07
C ARG A 77 17.59 3.64 6.96
N ARG A 78 18.09 3.27 8.14
CA ARG A 78 18.70 4.21 9.12
C ARG A 78 20.05 4.79 8.70
N ASN A 79 20.74 4.18 7.73
CA ASN A 79 22.01 4.68 7.24
C ASN A 79 21.80 5.64 6.07
N SER A 80 21.78 6.94 6.37
CA SER A 80 21.54 8.03 5.40
C SER A 80 22.52 8.02 4.24
N SER A 81 23.80 7.69 4.47
CA SER A 81 24.83 7.66 3.42
C SER A 81 24.60 6.52 2.43
N ARG A 82 24.10 5.36 2.89
CA ARG A 82 23.75 4.23 2.01
C ARG A 82 22.40 4.44 1.29
N LEU A 83 21.50 5.20 1.89
CA LEU A 83 20.20 5.53 1.31
C LEU A 83 20.32 6.57 0.18
N TYR A 84 21.30 7.48 0.27
CA TYR A 84 21.53 8.51 -0.73
C TYR A 84 22.14 7.94 -2.01
N ASN A 85 21.34 7.87 -3.07
CA ASN A 85 21.74 7.37 -4.38
C ASN A 85 21.51 8.47 -5.44
N LYS A 86 22.52 9.32 -5.66
CA LYS A 86 22.45 10.40 -6.66
C LYS A 86 22.44 9.80 -8.07
N ARG A 87 21.49 10.23 -8.89
CA ARG A 87 21.29 9.84 -10.30
C ARG A 87 20.93 11.06 -11.14
N ILE A 88 21.11 10.98 -12.45
CA ILE A 88 20.52 11.94 -13.38
C ILE A 88 19.18 11.42 -13.89
N ILE A 89 18.30 12.31 -14.36
CA ILE A 89 16.97 11.91 -14.87
C ILE A 89 17.09 10.88 -15.99
N ALA A 90 18.11 11.01 -16.85
CA ALA A 90 18.38 10.07 -17.94
C ALA A 90 18.56 8.62 -17.44
N ASP A 91 19.14 8.41 -16.25
CA ASP A 91 19.33 7.06 -15.69
C ASP A 91 17.99 6.37 -15.42
N LEU A 92 16.92 7.14 -15.16
CA LEU A 92 15.61 6.59 -14.80
C LEU A 92 14.94 5.88 -15.98
N TYR A 93 15.24 6.26 -17.23
CA TYR A 93 14.74 5.57 -18.41
C TYR A 93 15.26 4.13 -18.50
N THR A 94 16.45 3.86 -17.97
CA THR A 94 17.01 2.51 -17.89
C THR A 94 16.61 1.79 -16.61
N LEU A 95 16.56 2.50 -15.48
CA LEU A 95 16.30 1.91 -14.17
C LEU A 95 14.81 1.63 -13.90
N LEU A 96 13.92 2.45 -14.46
CA LEU A 96 12.46 2.39 -14.27
C LEU A 96 11.74 2.63 -15.61
N PRO A 97 11.99 1.81 -16.65
CA PRO A 97 11.43 2.01 -17.99
C PRO A 97 9.89 2.07 -17.99
N GLN A 98 9.25 1.32 -17.09
CA GLN A 98 7.80 1.25 -16.95
C GLN A 98 7.09 2.58 -16.60
N VAL A 99 7.81 3.62 -16.17
CA VAL A 99 7.22 4.93 -15.80
C VAL A 99 7.18 5.89 -17.00
N PHE A 100 7.94 5.61 -18.06
CA PHE A 100 8.11 6.50 -19.21
C PHE A 100 7.50 5.95 -20.51
N LEU A 101 6.76 4.84 -20.40
CA LEU A 101 6.02 4.21 -21.50
C LEU A 101 4.59 4.75 -21.60
#